data_AF-R5L6V5-F1
#
_entry.id   AF-R5L6V5-F1
#
_cell.length_a   1.000
_cell.length_b   1.000
_cell.length_c   1.000
_cell.angle_alpha   90.00
_cell.angle_beta   90.00
_cell.angle_gamma   90.00
#
_symmetry.space_group_name_H-M   'P 1'
#
loop_
_entity.id
_entity.type
_entity.pdbx_description
1 polymer ?
#
loop_
_entity_poly.entity_id
_entity_poly.type
_entity_poly.pdbx_seq_one_letter_code
_entity_poly.pdbx_strand_id
1 'polypeptide(L)'
;MNTTPFYELHDRLYDRASAGCASIAEDFQLKRAVENMAPLAEANKTFARLGNMCAKLFTEPEPALLLADCIALADALAVVQGSFQDVPESHPSTLEYDVREPLKTGLKRENG
;
A
#
# COMPACT_ATOMS: atom_id res chain seq x y z
N MET A 1 6.67 11.23 -12.25
CA MET A 1 5.61 10.50 -12.99
C MET A 1 4.33 10.68 -12.21
N ASN A 2 3.21 11.07 -12.83
CA ASN A 2 1.94 11.18 -12.14
C ASN A 2 1.36 9.77 -11.93
N THR A 3 1.35 9.28 -10.69
CA THR A 3 0.83 7.95 -10.32
C THR A 3 -0.65 7.94 -9.95
N THR A 4 -1.35 9.07 -10.02
CA THR A 4 -2.79 9.14 -9.70
C THR A 4 -3.62 8.10 -10.46
N PRO A 5 -3.45 7.88 -11.79
CA PRO A 5 -4.25 6.87 -12.50
C PRO A 5 -4.09 5.45 -11.94
N PHE A 6 -2.92 5.13 -11.38
CA PHE A 6 -2.66 3.83 -10.77
C PHE A 6 -3.45 3.66 -9.47
N TYR A 7 -3.45 4.67 -8.59
CA TYR A 7 -4.19 4.60 -7.34
C TYR A 7 -5.72 4.64 -7.56
N GLU A 8 -6.19 5.38 -8.57
CA GLU A 8 -7.60 5.33 -8.99
C GLU A 8 -8.02 3.93 -9.45
N LEU A 9 -7.18 3.26 -10.27
CA LEU A 9 -7.45 1.88 -10.67
C LEU A 9 -7.40 0.92 -9.49
N HIS A 10 -6.41 1.06 -8.60
CA HIS A 10 -6.26 0.23 -7.41
C HIS A 10 -7.53 0.25 -6.55
N ASP A 11 -8.01 1.44 -6.18
CA ASP A 11 -9.21 1.59 -5.35
C ASP A 11 -10.43 1.02 -6.06
N ARG A 12 -10.51 1.21 -7.38
CA ARG A 12 -11.63 0.71 -8.17
C ARG A 12 -11.69 -0.82 -8.24
N LEU A 13 -10.56 -1.51 -8.20
CA LEU A 13 -10.52 -2.97 -8.13
C LEU A 13 -11.12 -3.47 -6.80
N TYR A 14 -10.85 -2.78 -5.69
CA TYR A 14 -11.42 -3.10 -4.37
C TYR A 14 -12.92 -2.79 -4.27
N ASP A 15 -13.36 -1.66 -4.83
CA ASP A 15 -14.79 -1.35 -4.98
C ASP A 15 -15.52 -2.48 -5.70
N ARG A 16 -14.92 -2.96 -6.79
CA ARG A 16 -15.50 -4.03 -7.61
C ARG A 16 -15.53 -5.36 -6.88
N ALA A 17 -14.45 -5.72 -6.18
CA ALA A 17 -14.42 -6.93 -5.36
C ALA A 17 -15.53 -6.89 -4.28
N SER A 18 -15.73 -5.72 -3.67
CA SER A 18 -16.75 -5.50 -2.64
C SER A 18 -18.18 -5.56 -3.19
N ALA A 19 -18.41 -5.02 -4.40
CA ALA A 19 -19.70 -5.05 -5.08
C ALA A 19 -20.03 -6.42 -5.71
N GLY A 20 -19.08 -7.35 -5.71
CA GLY A 20 -19.19 -8.65 -6.37
C GLY A 20 -18.80 -8.60 -7.86
N CYS A 21 -18.48 -9.76 -8.43
CA CYS A 21 -17.83 -9.83 -9.75
C CYS A 21 -18.79 -9.99 -10.94
N ALA A 22 -20.08 -10.29 -10.70
CA ALA A 22 -21.02 -10.74 -11.75
C ALA A 22 -21.29 -9.72 -12.87
N SER A 23 -21.13 -8.42 -12.61
CA SER A 23 -21.36 -7.31 -13.56
C SER A 23 -20.08 -6.52 -13.91
N ILE A 24 -18.91 -7.18 -13.90
CA ILE A 24 -17.63 -6.52 -14.21
C ILE A 24 -17.62 -6.01 -15.65
N ALA A 25 -18.21 -6.77 -16.58
CA ALA A 25 -18.26 -6.44 -18.00
C ALA A 25 -18.93 -5.08 -18.26
N GLU A 26 -19.90 -4.68 -17.43
CA GLU A 26 -20.64 -3.42 -17.53
C GLU A 26 -20.09 -2.29 -16.63
N ASP A 27 -18.99 -2.49 -15.90
CA ASP A 27 -18.43 -1.47 -15.02
C ASP A 27 -17.67 -0.39 -15.81
N PHE A 28 -18.39 0.65 -16.21
CA PHE A 28 -17.85 1.79 -16.95
C PHE A 28 -16.76 2.55 -16.20
N GLN A 29 -16.82 2.61 -14.87
CA GLN A 29 -15.83 3.35 -14.08
C GLN A 29 -14.52 2.54 -14.00
N LEU A 30 -14.61 1.22 -13.82
CA LEU A 30 -13.45 0.34 -13.90
C LEU A 30 -12.83 0.39 -15.30
N LYS A 31 -13.64 0.34 -16.35
CA LYS A 31 -13.16 0.45 -17.73
C LYS A 31 -12.39 1.75 -17.98
N ARG A 32 -12.94 2.89 -17.54
CA ARG A 32 -12.27 4.18 -17.64
C ARG A 32 -10.96 4.21 -16.83
N ALA A 33 -10.94 3.65 -15.63
CA ALA A 33 -9.74 3.58 -14.81
C ALA A 33 -8.63 2.76 -15.49
N VAL A 34 -8.99 1.64 -16.16
CA VAL A 34 -8.06 0.84 -16.97
C VAL A 34 -7.54 1.64 -18.17
N GLU A 35 -8.39 2.36 -18.89
CA GLU A 35 -8.00 3.19 -20.04
C GLU A 35 -7.02 4.32 -19.63
N ASN A 36 -7.25 4.94 -18.46
CA ASN A 36 -6.40 6.00 -17.91
C ASN A 36 -4.97 5.51 -17.55
N MET A 37 -4.71 4.20 -17.51
CA MET A 37 -3.37 3.66 -17.27
C MET A 37 -2.43 3.79 -18.46
N ALA A 38 -2.91 4.15 -19.66
CA ALA A 38 -2.11 4.17 -20.88
C ALA A 38 -0.76 4.92 -20.74
N PRO A 39 -0.69 6.14 -20.14
CA PRO A 39 0.59 6.83 -19.98
C PRO A 39 1.58 6.11 -19.06
N LEU A 40 1.09 5.41 -18.04
CA LEU A 40 1.92 4.62 -17.12
C LEU A 40 2.39 3.32 -17.77
N ALA A 41 1.54 2.70 -18.59
CA ALA A 41 1.87 1.50 -19.35
C ALA A 41 2.97 1.74 -20.38
N GLU A 42 2.94 2.87 -21.09
CA GLU A 42 4.00 3.28 -22.02
C GLU A 42 5.35 3.49 -21.31
N ALA A 43 5.33 4.00 -20.09
CA ALA A 43 6.53 4.29 -19.31
C ALA A 43 7.11 3.06 -18.58
N ASN A 44 6.30 2.05 -18.26
CA ASN A 44 6.73 0.91 -17.43
C ASN A 44 6.00 -0.40 -17.78
N LYS A 45 6.79 -1.44 -18.11
CA LYS A 45 6.28 -2.78 -18.49
C LYS A 45 5.41 -3.44 -17.42
N THR A 46 5.62 -3.16 -16.14
CA THR A 46 4.83 -3.74 -15.05
C THR A 46 3.46 -3.07 -14.96
N PHE A 47 3.37 -1.76 -15.20
CA PHE A 47 2.07 -1.08 -15.35
C PHE A 47 1.35 -1.54 -16.63
N ALA A 48 2.08 -1.77 -17.72
CA ALA A 48 1.48 -2.36 -18.93
C ALA A 48 0.90 -3.76 -18.66
N ARG A 49 1.61 -4.60 -17.89
CA ARG A 49 1.11 -5.92 -17.47
C ARG A 49 -0.17 -5.79 -16.65
N LEU A 50 -0.21 -4.90 -15.65
CA LEU A 50 -1.41 -4.67 -14.84
C LEU A 50 -2.59 -4.22 -15.72
N GLY A 51 -2.40 -3.21 -16.58
CA GLY A 51 -3.45 -2.72 -17.47
C GLY A 51 -4.00 -3.83 -18.39
N ASN A 52 -3.13 -4.65 -18.96
CA ASN A 52 -3.54 -5.79 -19.80
C ASN A 52 -4.30 -6.87 -19.03
N MET A 53 -3.94 -7.14 -17.77
CA MET A 53 -4.69 -8.07 -16.92
C MET A 53 -6.08 -7.51 -16.61
N CYS A 54 -6.16 -6.24 -16.20
CA CYS A 54 -7.44 -5.59 -15.92
C CYS A 54 -8.34 -5.50 -17.15
N ALA A 55 -7.79 -5.31 -18.35
CA ALA A 55 -8.56 -5.31 -19.59
C ALA A 55 -9.27 -6.65 -19.87
N LYS A 56 -8.69 -7.77 -19.43
CA LYS A 56 -9.30 -9.11 -19.60
C LYS A 56 -10.50 -9.32 -18.69
N LEU A 57 -10.63 -8.58 -17.60
CA LEU A 57 -11.75 -8.67 -16.67
C LEU A 57 -13.10 -8.47 -17.37
N PHE A 58 -13.16 -7.62 -18.40
CA PHE A 58 -14.40 -7.32 -19.12
C PHE A 58 -14.90 -8.43 -20.03
N THR A 59 -14.08 -9.46 -20.29
CA THR A 59 -14.41 -10.57 -21.19
C THR A 59 -14.31 -11.94 -20.51
N GLU A 60 -13.75 -11.99 -19.30
CA GLU A 60 -13.58 -13.22 -18.54
C GLU A 60 -14.93 -13.68 -17.97
N PRO A 61 -15.44 -14.89 -18.31
CA PRO A 61 -16.71 -15.40 -17.80
C PRO A 61 -16.72 -15.59 -16.28
N GLU A 62 -15.58 -15.95 -15.67
CA GLU A 62 -15.44 -16.17 -14.22
C GLU A 62 -14.36 -15.24 -13.64
N PRO A 63 -14.61 -13.92 -13.57
CA PRO A 63 -13.55 -12.93 -13.37
C PRO A 63 -13.03 -12.85 -11.93
N ALA A 64 -13.58 -13.62 -10.98
CA ALA A 64 -13.25 -13.51 -9.56
C ALA A 64 -11.76 -13.76 -9.26
N LEU A 65 -11.18 -14.84 -9.82
CA LEU A 65 -9.76 -15.14 -9.64
C LEU A 65 -8.87 -14.11 -10.34
N LEU A 66 -9.23 -13.73 -11.56
CA LEU A 66 -8.49 -12.71 -12.30
C LEU A 66 -8.52 -11.35 -11.60
N LEU A 67 -9.64 -10.99 -10.97
CA LEU A 67 -9.77 -9.77 -10.17
C LEU A 67 -8.83 -9.80 -8.97
N ALA A 68 -8.80 -10.92 -8.25
CA ALA A 68 -7.87 -11.11 -7.13
C ALA A 68 -6.40 -11.01 -7.58
N ASP A 69 -6.05 -11.58 -8.74
CA ASP A 69 -4.70 -11.46 -9.30
C ASP A 69 -4.36 -10.02 -9.71
N CYS A 70 -5.34 -9.26 -10.21
CA CYS A 70 -5.17 -7.84 -10.53
C CYS A 70 -4.92 -7.02 -9.25
N ILE A 71 -5.70 -7.26 -8.19
CA ILE A 71 -5.52 -6.62 -6.87
C ILE A 71 -4.14 -6.95 -6.31
N ALA A 72 -3.75 -8.23 -6.27
CA ALA A 72 -2.46 -8.64 -5.73
C ALA A 72 -1.27 -7.99 -6.46
N LEU A 73 -1.35 -7.86 -7.79
CA LEU A 73 -0.33 -7.15 -8.57
C LEU A 73 -0.34 -5.65 -8.29
N ALA A 74 -1.53 -5.04 -8.15
CA ALA A 74 -1.67 -3.63 -7.83
C ALA A 74 -1.08 -3.33 -6.43
N ASP A 75 -1.38 -4.13 -5.42
CA ASP A 75 -0.81 -3.99 -4.07
C ASP A 75 0.72 -4.08 -4.09
N ALA A 76 1.26 -5.10 -4.79
CA ALA A 76 2.71 -5.26 -4.92
C ALA A 76 3.36 -4.04 -5.61
N LEU A 77 2.70 -3.48 -6.62
CA LEU A 77 3.14 -2.25 -7.28
C LEU A 77 3.07 -1.04 -6.34
N ALA A 78 2.03 -0.93 -5.52
CA ALA A 78 1.89 0.15 -4.55
C ALA A 78 3.05 0.12 -3.53
N VAL A 79 3.41 -1.07 -3.04
CA VAL A 79 4.58 -1.26 -2.17
C VAL A 79 5.88 -0.83 -2.86
N VAL A 80 6.05 -1.11 -4.16
CA VAL A 80 7.24 -0.68 -4.91
C VAL A 80 7.25 0.84 -5.19
N GLN A 81 6.08 1.46 -5.36
CA GLN A 81 5.97 2.92 -5.54
C GLN A 81 6.19 3.69 -4.23
N GLY A 82 5.75 3.12 -3.10
CA GLY A 82 6.10 3.61 -1.77
C GLY A 82 7.58 3.36 -1.54
N SER A 83 8.40 4.40 -1.68
CA SER A 83 9.84 4.32 -1.43
C SER A 83 10.12 3.55 -0.13
N PHE A 84 10.75 2.39 -0.22
CA PHE A 84 11.42 1.80 0.93
C PHE A 84 12.59 2.74 1.26
N GLN A 85 12.36 3.68 2.18
CA GLN A 85 13.45 4.24 2.95
C GLN A 85 13.83 3.17 3.94
N ASP A 86 15.03 2.63 3.78
CA ASP A 86 15.73 1.92 4.85
C ASP A 86 15.76 2.92 6.03
N VAL A 87 14.84 2.76 6.98
CA VAL A 87 14.93 3.52 8.22
C VAL A 87 16.18 2.98 8.87
N PRO A 88 17.24 3.79 9.06
CA PRO A 88 18.45 3.30 9.70
C PRO A 88 18.03 2.63 11.01
N GLU A 89 18.52 1.41 11.20
CA GLU A 89 18.25 0.57 12.36
C GLU A 89 18.16 1.46 13.60
N SER A 90 17.01 1.45 14.27
CA SER A 90 16.83 2.27 15.47
C SER A 90 17.93 1.88 16.43
N HIS A 91 18.93 2.74 16.60
CA HIS A 91 19.95 2.52 17.60
C HIS A 91 19.22 2.30 18.92
N PRO A 92 19.55 1.24 19.68
CA PRO A 92 18.99 1.08 21.02
C PRO A 92 19.26 2.39 21.74
N SER A 93 18.21 3.01 22.27
CA SER A 93 18.35 4.23 23.05
C SER A 93 19.38 3.94 24.13
N THR A 94 20.57 4.53 24.01
CA THR A 94 21.55 4.50 25.09
C THR A 94 20.94 5.39 26.16
N LEU A 95 20.15 4.78 27.04
CA LEU A 95 19.64 5.41 28.23
C LEU A 95 20.87 5.64 29.10
N GLU A 96 21.54 6.78 28.89
CA GLU A 96 22.58 7.24 29.78
C GLU A 96 21.89 7.54 31.11
N TYR A 97 21.99 6.58 32.04
CA TYR A 97 21.72 6.84 33.44
C TYR A 97 22.76 7.88 33.90
N ASP A 98 22.33 9.12 34.10
CA ASP A 98 23.16 10.10 34.80
C ASP A 98 23.28 9.67 36.27
N VAL A 99 24.43 9.11 36.63
CA VAL A 99 24.74 8.61 37.99
C VAL A 99 25.01 9.76 38.98
N ARG A 100 24.61 11.00 38.67
CA ARG A 100 24.94 12.20 39.48
C ARG A 100 23.78 12.81 40.26
N GLU A 101 22.66 12.12 40.44
CA GLU A 101 21.73 12.49 41.52
C GLU A 101 22.05 11.72 42.81
N PRO A 102 22.62 12.37 43.85
CA PRO A 102 22.70 11.73 45.15
C PRO A 102 21.30 11.58 45.74
N LEU A 103 20.92 10.34 46.07
CA LEU A 103 19.78 10.04 46.91
C LEU A 103 19.81 10.94 48.16
N LYS A 104 18.82 11.83 48.30
CA LYS A 104 18.55 12.47 49.58
C LYS A 104 17.92 11.45 50.52
N THR A 105 18.75 10.65 51.19
CA THR A 105 18.36 9.85 52.36
C THR A 105 18.05 10.80 53.52
N GLY A 106 16.79 11.20 53.64
CA GLY A 106 16.26 11.83 54.83
C GLY A 106 16.11 10.80 55.95
N LEU A 107 17.12 10.67 56.79
CA LEU A 107 17.00 9.99 58.09
C LEU A 107 17.60 10.89 59.19
N LYS A 108 16.85 11.91 59.61
CA LYS A 108 17.13 12.54 60.91
C LYS A 108 16.61 11.61 61.99
N ARG A 109 17.56 10.97 62.67
CA ARG A 109 17.33 10.28 63.94
C ARG A 109 16.99 11.34 64.99
N GLU A 110 15.79 11.27 65.56
CA GLU A 110 15.53 11.79 66.91
C GLU A 110 16.45 11.06 67.89
N ASN A 111 17.05 11.79 68.84
CA ASN A 111 17.41 11.29 70.17
C ASN A 111 17.99 12.44 71.01
N GLY A 112 17.43 12.63 72.22
CA GLY A 112 18.07 13.30 73.35
C GLY A 112 17.35 14.53 73.85
#